data_AF-A0A1J4TZ03-F1
#
_entry.id   AF-A0A1J4TZ03-F1
#
_cell.length_a   1.000
_cell.length_b   1.000
_cell.length_c   1.000
_cell.angle_alpha   90.00
_cell.angle_beta   90.00
_cell.angle_gamma   90.00
#
_symmetry.space_group_name_H-M   'P 1'
#
loop_
_entity.id
_entity.type
_entity.pdbx_description
1 polymer ?
#
loop_
_entity_poly.entity_id
_entity_poly.type
_entity_poly.pdbx_seq_one_letter_code
_entity_poly.pdbx_strand_id
1 'polypeptide(L)' 'MIETQIKFKKRESSSVTLQRLIFKTGLIRYQLTIDYDSGIKSDVLDYRTREEALKDFDYFAVQ' A
#
# COMPACT_ATOMS: atom_id res chain seq x y z
N MET A 1 -1.73 11.35 9.76
CA MET A 1 -3.14 10.90 9.84
C MET A 1 -3.27 9.75 8.85
N ILE A 2 -3.82 8.60 9.25
CA ILE A 2 -4.05 7.48 8.31
C ILE A 2 -5.44 7.70 7.71
N GLU A 3 -5.52 8.01 6.42
CA GLU A 3 -6.81 8.29 5.79
C GLU A 3 -7.51 7.02 5.32
N THR A 4 -6.78 5.98 4.93
CA THR A 4 -7.42 4.73 4.44
C THR A 4 -6.49 3.53 4.55
N GLN A 5 -7.00 2.40 5.06
CA GLN A 5 -6.31 1.13 5.05
C GLN A 5 -7.07 0.13 4.18
N ILE A 6 -6.40 -0.46 3.22
CA ILE A 6 -6.93 -1.52 2.35
C ILE A 6 -6.22 -2.82 2.72
N LYS A 7 -6.93 -3.73 3.38
CA LYS A 7 -6.41 -5.08 3.69
C LYS A 7 -6.77 -6.01 2.53
N PHE A 8 -5.77 -6.61 1.91
CA PHE A 8 -5.99 -7.62 0.88
C PHE A 8 -6.18 -9.00 1.51
N LYS A 9 -6.92 -9.87 0.83
CA LYS A 9 -7.37 -11.17 1.36
C LYS A 9 -6.19 -12.13 1.54
N LYS A 10 -6.12 -12.75 2.72
CA LYS A 10 -5.15 -13.78 3.11
C LYS A 10 -5.18 -14.94 2.09
N ARG A 11 -4.06 -15.27 1.46
CA ARG A 11 -3.83 -16.59 0.84
C ARG A 11 -3.05 -17.43 1.85
N GLU A 12 -3.17 -18.76 1.78
CA GLU A 12 -2.92 -19.74 2.86
C GLU A 12 -1.62 -19.63 3.68
N SER A 13 -0.62 -18.85 3.26
CA SER A 13 0.67 -18.65 3.93
C SER A 13 1.18 -17.19 3.94
N SER A 14 0.33 -16.21 3.59
CA SER A 14 0.67 -14.79 3.73
C SER A 14 -0.53 -13.86 3.86
N SER A 15 -0.34 -12.75 4.56
CA SER A 15 -1.28 -11.63 4.59
C SER A 15 -0.69 -10.41 3.91
N VAL A 16 -1.48 -9.75 3.07
CA VAL A 16 -1.05 -8.53 2.35
C VAL A 16 -1.88 -7.37 2.85
N THR A 17 -1.21 -6.32 3.30
CA THR A 17 -1.83 -5.08 3.78
C THR A 17 -1.28 -3.91 2.99
N LEU A 18 -2.16 -3.07 2.43
CA LEU A 18 -1.79 -1.80 1.83
C LEU A 18 -2.38 -0.65 2.65
N GLN A 19 -1.51 0.22 3.13
CA GLN A 19 -1.91 1.41 3.88
C GLN A 19 -1.69 2.65 3.02
N ARG A 20 -2.70 3.51 2.95
CA ARG A 20 -2.60 4.83 2.33
C ARG A 20 -2.57 5.89 3.43
N LEU A 21 -1.47 6.63 3.48
CA LEU A 21 -1.22 7.72 4.40
C LEU A 21 -1.25 9.02 3.60
N ILE A 22 -1.98 10.01 4.09
CA ILE A 22 -2.02 11.34 3.49
C ILE A 22 -1.56 12.32 4.55
N PHE A 23 -0.52 13.07 4.24
CA PHE A 23 0.11 14.01 5.15
C PHE A 23 -0.46 15.42 4.94
N LYS A 24 -0.44 16.25 6.00
CA LYS A 24 -0.85 17.66 5.91
C LYS A 24 -0.05 18.46 4.86
N THR A 25 1.12 17.98 4.47
CA THR A 25 1.98 18.55 3.42
C THR A 25 1.48 18.25 2.00
N GLY A 26 0.44 17.44 1.83
CA GLY A 26 -0.03 16.96 0.53
C GLY A 26 0.70 15.73 0.00
N LEU A 27 1.75 15.25 0.70
CA LEU A 27 2.41 13.98 0.39
C LEU A 27 1.42 12.81 0.59
N ILE A 28 1.43 11.86 -0.35
CA ILE A 28 0.67 10.62 -0.27
C ILE A 28 1.66 9.47 -0.20
N ARG A 29 1.57 8.62 0.82
CA ARG A 29 2.39 7.43 0.98
C ARG A 29 1.55 6.18 0.91
N TYR A 30 1.95 5.24 0.07
CA TYR A 30 1.45 3.88 0.07
C TYR A 30 2.49 2.98 0.72
N GLN A 31 2.07 2.22 1.71
CA GLN A 31 2.91 1.21 2.37
C GLN A 31 2.31 -0.16 2.13
N LEU A 32 3.01 -1.00 1.37
CA LEU A 32 2.67 -2.40 1.16
C LEU A 32 3.40 -3.23 2.21
N THR A 33 2.68 -4.03 2.97
CA THR A 33 3.24 -4.97 3.96
C THR A 33 2.75 -6.35 3.62
N ILE A 34 3.68 -7.29 3.43
CA ILE A 34 3.41 -8.70 3.21
C ILE A 34 3.98 -9.47 4.41
N ASP A 35 3.07 -10.07 5.16
CA ASP A 35 3.37 -10.89 6.33
C ASP A 35 3.32 -12.36 5.92
N TYR A 36 4.49 -12.98 5.82
CA TYR A 36 4.64 -14.42 5.56
C TYR A 36 4.89 -15.14 6.88
N ASP A 37 4.62 -16.44 6.94
CA ASP A 37 5.02 -17.28 8.09
C ASP A 37 6.54 -17.23 8.36
N SER A 38 7.34 -16.94 7.33
CA SER A 38 8.80 -16.81 7.40
C SER A 38 9.30 -15.40 7.73
N GLY A 39 8.41 -14.41 7.84
CA GLY A 39 8.76 -13.03 8.20
C GLY A 39 7.98 -11.97 7.43
N ILE A 40 8.20 -10.70 7.82
CA ILE A 40 7.49 -9.54 7.27
C ILE A 40 8.37 -8.84 6.23
N LYS A 41 7.82 -8.58 5.05
CA LYS A 41 8.39 -7.66 4.06
C LYS A 41 7.52 -6.42 3.96
N SER A 42 8.15 -5.25 3.85
CA SER A 42 7.43 -3.99 3.65
C SER A 42 8.10 -3.13 2.59
N ASP A 43 7.30 -2.49 1.76
CA ASP A 43 7.74 -1.52 0.77
C ASP A 43 6.94 -0.20 0.91
N VAL A 44 7.57 0.90 0.52
CA VAL A 44 7.03 2.26 0.69
C VAL A 44 7.18 3.04 -0.60
N LEU A 45 6.05 3.54 -1.10
CA LEU A 45 5.97 4.40 -2.29
C LEU A 45 5.42 5.77 -1.89
N ASP A 46 6.17 6.82 -2.21
CA ASP A 46 5.82 8.21 -1.90
C ASP A 46 5.45 8.96 -3.19
N TYR A 47 4.28 9.59 -3.18
CA TYR A 47 3.74 10.34 -4.31
C TYR A 47 3.45 11.78 -3.91
N ARG A 48 3.68 12.71 -4.85
CA ARG A 48 3.38 14.13 -4.67
C ARG A 48 1.96 14.47 -5.10
N THR A 49 1.37 13.66 -5.98
CA THR A 49 0.03 13.87 -6.51
C THR A 49 -0.81 12.58 -6.45
N ARG A 50 -2.14 12.76 -6.44
CA ARG A 50 -3.10 11.66 -6.50
C ARG A 50 -3.04 10.90 -7.83
N GLU A 51 -2.73 11.60 -8.94
CA GLU A 51 -2.67 11.02 -10.28
C GLU A 51 -1.47 10.08 -10.45
N GLU A 52 -0.32 10.44 -9.91
CA GLU A 52 0.86 9.56 -9.85
C GLU A 52 0.54 8.28 -9.05
N ALA A 53 -0.10 8.45 -7.88
CA ALA A 53 -0.51 7.32 -7.05
C ALA A 53 -1.53 6.39 -7.74
N LEU A 54 -2.44 6.92 -8.56
CA LEU A 54 -3.45 6.12 -9.26
C LEU A 54 -2.85 5.32 -10.41
N LYS A 55 -1.86 5.86 -11.14
CA LYS A 55 -1.18 5.13 -12.23
C LYS A 55 -0.50 3.87 -11.73
N ASP A 56 0.19 3.97 -10.60
CA ASP A 56 0.87 2.82 -10.00
C ASP A 56 -0.14 1.84 -9.40
N PHE A 57 -1.24 2.32 -8.79
CA PHE A 57 -2.28 1.43 -8.28
C PHE A 57 -2.97 0.62 -9.39
N ASP A 58 -3.31 1.25 -10.52
CA ASP A 58 -3.90 0.55 -11.68
C ASP A 58 -2.92 -0.47 -12.27
N TYR A 59 -1.62 -0.17 -12.28
CA TYR A 59 -0.57 -1.12 -12.68
C TYR A 59 -0.56 -2.38 -11.78
N PHE A 60 -0.84 -2.23 -10.48
CA PHE A 60 -0.89 -3.37 -9.53
C PHE A 60 -2.28 -4.04 -9.41
N ALA A 61 -3.37 -3.39 -9.82
CA ALA A 61 -4.73 -3.92 -9.72
C ALA A 61 -5.09 -4.93 -10.81
N VAL A 62 -4.27 -5.02 -11.87
CA VAL A 62 -4.46 -5.93 -13.00
C VAL A 62 -3.48 -7.11 -12.91
N GLN A 63 -3.66 -8.01 -11.94
CA GLN A 63 -3.24 -9.44 -11.98
C GLN A 63 -4.07 -10.31 -11.02
#